data_AF-A0A0V1LNK9-F1
#
_entry.id   AF-A0A0V1LNK9-F1
#
_cell.length_a   1.000
_cell.length_b   1.000
_cell.length_c   1.000
_cell.angle_alpha   90.00
_cell.angle_beta   90.00
_cell.angle_gamma   90.00
#
_symmetry.space_group_name_H-M   'P 1'
#
loop_
_entity.id
_entity.type
_entity.pdbx_description
1 polymer ?
#
loop_
_entity_poly.entity_id
_entity_poly.type
_entity_poly.pdbx_seq_one_letter_code
_entity_poly.pdbx_strand_id
1 'polypeptide(L)'
;MHGRVRRVITDEERIKKKKKLEQYSKLRNSVFEKIKSGNFDEEAMQISAAFLLKNADFVTIWNYRRQFLLSQPKGDELEKHFQEELNLTKDCLYDNPKSYCVWFHRSWVLGHQSNPNFEKEFLLINEALKLDDRNFHCWDYRRFVCKISKRNIEEELAYSETKVNEDFSNYSAWHYRSELLPQLYPPNDISMSQYPIAVEKLLEEISLVDNGIFTDPDDQTCWFYRNWLAGKREPPLTLLRVYVDFKLQIVSLCFSTAVELDEFSIALEFERNRIVDFCWKASDNSASTRVWYSQLGCKVCPKFKGTVNFIKSGKLQEFDSTISICGEEIIAWQNDNIACLNCKIDERVKESLLQCRNQYETLISMEQENHWPVVACIGITDILQDDSKHLKTFENISHLMKVDSKRINMYRYWKSMIFFEKKLACEISDLKNCDLYFLGNGFDFQKVVSLDICNNMIASLLPLQYAVHLRELYASGNQICSLKGIENLQGLMYIIVKNNRINETIKLSNLKYLKVINISANPICSCFNAVKFSDEFATTATIVYDEI
;
A
#
# COMPACT_ATOMS: atom_id res chain seq x y z
N MET A 1 13.99 -26.30 6.86
CA MET A 1 14.20 -26.14 5.40
C MET A 1 15.25 -25.07 5.09
N HIS A 2 15.40 -24.03 5.91
CA HIS A 2 16.36 -22.96 5.70
C HIS A 2 17.76 -23.26 6.26
N GLY A 3 18.79 -22.61 5.71
CA GLY A 3 20.17 -22.63 6.22
C GLY A 3 20.92 -23.97 6.12
N ARG A 4 20.35 -25.00 5.49
CA ARG A 4 21.02 -26.31 5.35
C ARG A 4 22.05 -26.26 4.23
N VAL A 5 23.32 -26.14 4.59
CA VAL A 5 24.44 -26.26 3.65
C VAL A 5 24.41 -27.64 2.99
N ARG A 6 24.45 -27.67 1.65
CA ARG A 6 24.48 -28.92 0.89
C ARG A 6 25.82 -29.62 1.13
N ARG A 7 25.80 -30.75 1.81
CA ARG A 7 26.97 -31.61 2.01
C ARG A 7 26.65 -33.08 1.74
N VAL A 8 27.66 -33.82 1.31
CA VAL A 8 27.57 -35.28 1.18
C VAL A 8 27.48 -35.87 2.58
N ILE A 9 26.42 -36.64 2.82
CA ILE A 9 26.15 -37.30 4.09
C ILE A 9 26.95 -38.60 4.11
N THR A 10 27.75 -38.83 5.14
CA THR A 10 28.51 -40.09 5.29
C THR A 10 27.59 -41.27 5.61
N ASP A 11 28.04 -42.50 5.38
CA ASP A 11 27.23 -43.68 5.68
C ASP A 11 26.95 -43.82 7.19
N GLU A 12 27.89 -43.42 8.05
CA GLU A 12 27.68 -43.33 9.50
C GLU A 12 26.56 -42.34 9.86
N GLU A 13 26.54 -41.15 9.23
CA GLU A 13 25.48 -40.16 9.42
C GLU A 13 24.13 -40.65 8.91
N ARG A 14 24.11 -41.42 7.80
CA ARG A 14 22.88 -42.07 7.29
C ARG A 14 22.34 -43.08 8.29
N ILE A 15 23.20 -43.94 8.86
CA ILE A 15 22.82 -44.92 9.88
C ILE A 15 22.28 -44.19 11.13
N LYS A 16 22.94 -43.11 11.57
CA LYS A 16 22.49 -42.31 12.72
C LYS A 16 21.14 -41.63 12.45
N LYS A 17 20.94 -41.08 11.25
CA LYS A 17 19.64 -40.51 10.83
C LYS A 17 18.54 -41.56 10.77
N LYS A 18 18.82 -42.76 10.26
CA LYS A 18 17.87 -43.87 10.22
C LYS A 18 17.44 -44.29 11.63
N LYS A 19 18.39 -44.49 12.56
CA LYS A 19 18.09 -44.78 13.97
C LYS A 19 17.24 -43.68 14.63
N LYS A 20 17.56 -42.40 14.39
CA LYS A 20 16.75 -41.27 14.88
C LYS A 20 15.33 -41.28 14.29
N LEU A 21 15.19 -41.58 13.00
CA LEU A 21 13.90 -41.67 12.32
C LEU A 21 13.04 -42.82 12.88
N GLU A 22 13.64 -43.97 13.17
CA GLU A 22 12.95 -45.11 13.79
C GLU A 22 12.42 -44.74 15.19
N GLN A 23 13.25 -44.10 16.03
CA GLN A 23 12.82 -43.61 17.34
C GLN A 23 11.72 -42.55 17.23
N TYR A 24 11.85 -41.61 16.29
CA TYR A 24 10.83 -40.61 16.01
C TYR A 24 9.51 -41.24 15.56
N SER A 25 9.57 -42.23 14.67
CA SER A 25 8.39 -42.92 14.13
C SER A 25 7.68 -43.73 15.21
N LYS A 26 8.42 -44.42 16.09
CA LYS A 26 7.85 -45.11 17.25
C LYS A 26 7.10 -44.13 18.16
N LEU A 27 7.77 -43.04 18.54
CA LEU A 27 7.17 -42.02 19.42
C LEU A 27 5.93 -41.38 18.79
N ARG A 28 5.99 -41.03 17.51
CA ARG A 28 4.84 -40.54 16.75
C ARG A 28 3.67 -41.51 16.82
N ASN A 29 3.91 -42.78 16.47
CA ASN A 29 2.85 -43.79 16.40
C ASN A 29 2.19 -43.98 17.77
N SER A 30 2.96 -44.00 18.86
CA SER A 30 2.42 -44.09 20.23
C SER A 30 1.49 -42.92 20.57
N VAL A 31 1.86 -41.68 20.20
CA VAL A 31 0.96 -40.51 20.41
C VAL A 31 -0.32 -40.66 19.59
N PHE A 32 -0.22 -41.08 18.33
CA PHE A 32 -1.38 -41.22 17.46
C PHE A 32 -2.29 -42.40 17.83
N GLU A 33 -1.76 -43.46 18.43
CA GLU A 33 -2.56 -44.56 18.98
C GLU A 33 -3.42 -44.08 20.14
N LYS A 34 -2.85 -43.29 21.08
CA LYS A 34 -3.60 -42.64 22.17
C LYS A 34 -4.67 -41.66 21.65
N ILE A 35 -4.34 -40.88 20.62
CA ILE A 35 -5.31 -39.99 19.96
C ILE A 35 -6.47 -40.80 19.34
N LYS A 36 -6.15 -41.88 18.60
CA LYS A 36 -7.14 -42.68 17.89
C LYS A 36 -8.06 -43.46 18.82
N SER A 37 -7.57 -43.88 19.98
CA SER A 37 -8.39 -44.58 20.98
C SER A 37 -9.34 -43.66 21.75
N GLY A 38 -9.23 -42.33 21.57
CA GLY A 38 -10.01 -41.34 22.33
C GLY A 38 -9.52 -41.16 23.78
N ASN A 39 -8.46 -41.86 24.19
CA ASN A 39 -7.91 -41.82 25.55
C ASN A 39 -6.65 -40.94 25.57
N PHE A 40 -6.83 -39.63 25.43
CA PHE A 40 -5.75 -38.66 25.58
C PHE A 40 -5.61 -38.28 27.06
N ASP A 41 -4.93 -39.14 27.82
CA ASP A 41 -4.73 -39.05 29.27
C ASP A 41 -3.38 -38.40 29.64
N GLU A 42 -3.02 -38.40 30.94
CA GLU A 42 -1.72 -37.91 31.43
C GLU A 42 -0.52 -38.58 30.76
N GLU A 43 -0.62 -39.89 30.50
CA GLU A 43 0.42 -40.62 29.78
C GLU A 43 0.54 -40.09 28.34
N ALA A 44 -0.58 -39.84 27.68
CA ALA A 44 -0.59 -39.20 26.37
C ALA A 44 0.00 -37.77 26.40
N MET A 45 -0.23 -36.99 27.46
CA MET A 45 0.42 -35.68 27.67
C MET A 45 1.95 -35.83 27.78
N GLN A 46 2.47 -36.80 28.52
CA GLN A 46 3.91 -37.00 28.65
C GLN A 46 4.57 -37.46 27.33
N ILE A 47 3.98 -38.45 26.66
CA ILE A 47 4.52 -38.98 25.40
C ILE A 47 4.47 -37.91 24.30
N SER A 48 3.38 -37.12 24.25
CA SER A 48 3.25 -36.04 23.28
C SER A 48 4.19 -34.86 23.55
N ALA A 49 4.50 -34.55 24.82
CA ALA A 49 5.54 -33.56 25.16
C ALA A 49 6.92 -33.99 24.63
N ALA A 50 7.31 -35.25 24.87
CA ALA A 50 8.55 -35.81 24.34
C ALA A 50 8.62 -35.79 22.80
N PHE A 51 7.46 -35.91 22.13
CA PHE A 51 7.38 -35.78 20.68
C PHE A 51 7.57 -34.33 20.22
N LEU A 52 6.90 -33.38 20.87
CA LEU A 52 6.94 -31.97 20.52
C LEU A 52 8.32 -31.35 20.70
N LEU A 53 9.08 -31.79 21.72
CA LEU A 53 10.50 -31.42 21.87
C LEU A 53 11.37 -31.83 20.67
N LYS A 54 10.94 -32.83 19.86
CA LYS A 54 11.64 -33.22 18.63
C LYS A 54 11.07 -32.55 17.38
N ASN A 55 9.78 -32.22 17.39
CA ASN A 55 9.08 -31.55 16.30
C ASN A 55 7.91 -30.72 16.82
N ALA A 56 8.20 -29.47 17.15
CA ALA A 56 7.24 -28.56 17.75
C ALA A 56 6.19 -28.01 16.76
N ASP A 57 6.40 -28.18 15.45
CA ASP A 57 5.50 -27.68 14.41
C ASP A 57 4.33 -28.64 14.11
N PHE A 58 4.16 -29.70 14.91
CA PHE A 58 3.07 -30.65 14.73
C PHE A 58 1.77 -30.14 15.37
N VAL A 59 1.04 -29.28 14.63
CA VAL A 59 -0.16 -28.58 15.11
C VAL A 59 -1.23 -29.48 15.74
N THR A 60 -1.46 -30.67 15.19
CA THR A 60 -2.52 -31.59 15.67
C THR A 60 -2.32 -31.96 17.14
N ILE A 61 -1.08 -32.19 17.56
CA ILE A 61 -0.80 -32.61 18.93
C ILE A 61 -1.09 -31.47 19.91
N TRP A 62 -0.71 -30.23 19.57
CA TRP A 62 -1.08 -29.06 20.38
C TRP A 62 -2.60 -28.92 20.53
N ASN A 63 -3.39 -29.28 19.51
CA ASN A 63 -4.86 -29.25 19.61
C ASN A 63 -5.36 -30.26 20.65
N TYR A 64 -4.86 -31.49 20.64
CA TYR A 64 -5.25 -32.50 21.61
C TYR A 64 -4.81 -32.15 23.04
N ARG A 65 -3.61 -31.57 23.21
CA ARG A 65 -3.17 -31.04 24.52
C ARG A 65 -4.14 -29.98 25.05
N ARG A 66 -4.59 -29.04 24.20
CA ARG A 66 -5.61 -28.05 24.60
C ARG A 66 -6.96 -28.68 24.95
N GLN A 67 -7.40 -29.69 24.20
CA GLN A 67 -8.64 -30.43 24.52
C GLN A 67 -8.53 -31.11 25.89
N PHE A 68 -7.39 -31.74 26.18
CA PHE A 68 -7.13 -32.33 27.49
C PHE A 68 -7.23 -31.29 28.61
N LEU A 69 -6.54 -30.16 28.47
CA LEU A 69 -6.54 -29.08 29.46
C LEU A 69 -7.94 -28.50 29.69
N LEU A 70 -8.73 -28.34 28.62
CA LEU A 70 -10.12 -27.88 28.71
C LEU A 70 -11.06 -28.89 29.37
N SER A 71 -10.69 -30.17 29.39
CA SER A 71 -11.48 -31.21 30.06
C SER A 71 -11.20 -31.32 31.57
N GLN A 72 -10.11 -30.73 32.05
CA GLN A 72 -9.75 -30.75 33.46
C GLN A 72 -10.63 -29.81 34.29
N PRO A 73 -10.94 -30.17 35.55
CA PRO A 73 -11.65 -29.28 36.46
C PRO A 73 -10.80 -28.05 36.77
N LYS A 74 -11.46 -26.90 36.95
CA LYS A 74 -10.78 -25.67 37.41
C LYS A 74 -10.25 -25.88 38.83
N GLY A 75 -9.01 -25.49 39.08
CA GLY A 75 -8.35 -25.59 40.37
C GLY A 75 -6.84 -25.65 40.24
N ASP A 76 -6.15 -25.90 41.34
CA ASP A 76 -4.69 -25.88 41.43
C ASP A 76 -4.00 -26.90 40.51
N GLU A 77 -4.63 -28.04 40.23
CA GLU A 77 -4.08 -29.04 39.31
C GLU A 77 -4.06 -28.53 37.86
N LEU A 78 -5.11 -27.85 37.40
CA LEU A 78 -5.13 -27.25 36.05
C LEU A 78 -4.08 -26.14 35.93
N GLU A 79 -3.89 -25.33 36.97
CA GLU A 79 -2.84 -24.30 37.00
C GLU A 79 -1.43 -24.93 36.95
N LYS A 80 -1.24 -26.09 37.60
CA LYS A 80 0.01 -26.85 37.50
C LYS A 80 0.24 -27.33 36.06
N HIS A 81 -0.77 -27.86 35.39
CA HIS A 81 -0.64 -28.26 33.99
C HIS A 81 -0.33 -27.08 33.06
N PHE A 82 -0.97 -25.92 33.27
CA PHE A 82 -0.59 -24.72 32.52
C PHE A 82 0.88 -24.36 32.74
N GLN A 83 1.40 -24.47 33.96
CA GLN A 83 2.81 -24.21 34.23
C GLN A 83 3.73 -25.23 33.55
N GLU A 84 3.34 -26.50 33.46
CA GLU A 84 4.04 -27.55 32.72
C GLU A 84 4.05 -27.25 31.20
N GLU A 85 2.93 -26.78 30.63
CA GLU A 85 2.87 -26.34 29.23
C GLU A 85 3.76 -25.12 28.96
N LEU A 86 3.82 -24.16 29.89
CA LEU A 86 4.74 -23.02 29.75
C LEU A 86 6.20 -23.46 29.77
N ASN A 87 6.55 -24.51 30.50
CA ASN A 87 7.91 -25.08 30.46
C ASN A 87 8.16 -25.80 29.13
N LEU A 88 7.22 -26.64 28.70
CA LEU A 88 7.32 -27.35 27.42
C LEU A 88 7.48 -26.39 26.24
N THR A 89 6.67 -25.33 26.20
CA THR A 89 6.74 -24.33 25.13
C THR A 89 8.07 -23.56 25.17
N LYS A 90 8.60 -23.22 26.35
CA LYS A 90 9.93 -22.62 26.48
C LYS A 90 11.00 -23.51 25.87
N ASP A 91 11.00 -24.79 26.21
CA ASP A 91 11.99 -25.75 25.68
C ASP A 91 11.85 -25.92 24.16
N CYS A 92 10.63 -25.97 23.65
CA CYS A 92 10.37 -26.03 22.21
C CYS A 92 10.86 -24.77 21.47
N LEU A 93 10.72 -23.59 22.08
CA LEU A 93 11.17 -22.31 21.50
C LEU A 93 12.69 -22.17 21.47
N TYR A 94 13.40 -22.83 22.39
CA TYR A 94 14.86 -22.83 22.36
C TYR A 94 15.40 -23.47 21.07
N ASP A 95 14.80 -24.58 20.65
CA ASP A 95 15.19 -25.29 19.42
C ASP A 95 14.54 -24.72 18.16
N ASN A 96 13.31 -24.19 18.27
CA ASN A 96 12.54 -23.65 17.14
C ASN A 96 11.86 -22.33 17.50
N PRO A 97 12.62 -21.21 17.59
CA PRO A 97 12.10 -19.92 18.05
C PRO A 97 11.10 -19.27 17.08
N LYS A 98 10.93 -19.83 15.87
CA LYS A 98 10.04 -19.34 14.80
C LYS A 98 8.84 -20.25 14.58
N SER A 99 8.52 -21.12 15.55
CA SER A 99 7.35 -21.98 15.48
C SER A 99 6.06 -21.23 15.79
N TYR A 100 5.19 -21.07 14.78
CA TYR A 100 3.85 -20.52 14.97
C TYR A 100 3.03 -21.29 16.01
N CYS A 101 3.10 -22.63 15.97
CA CYS A 101 2.27 -23.48 16.82
C CYS A 101 2.65 -23.33 18.30
N VAL A 102 3.94 -23.19 18.60
CA VAL A 102 4.44 -23.05 19.97
C VAL A 102 4.06 -21.70 20.54
N TRP A 103 4.30 -20.60 19.80
CA TRP A 103 3.90 -19.26 20.24
C TRP A 103 2.39 -19.16 20.44
N PHE A 104 1.59 -19.69 19.51
CA PHE A 104 0.14 -19.73 19.65
C PHE A 104 -0.29 -20.52 20.88
N HIS A 105 0.28 -21.71 21.10
CA HIS A 105 -0.08 -22.52 22.26
C HIS A 105 0.30 -21.83 23.56
N ARG A 106 1.48 -21.19 23.63
CA ARG A 106 1.90 -20.42 24.80
C ARG A 106 0.95 -19.26 25.10
N SER A 107 0.56 -18.48 24.07
CA SER A 107 -0.44 -17.42 24.22
C SER A 107 -1.77 -17.95 24.71
N TRP A 108 -2.21 -19.10 24.17
CA TRP A 108 -3.44 -19.74 24.61
C TRP A 108 -3.36 -20.14 26.09
N VAL A 109 -2.28 -20.79 26.53
CA VAL A 109 -2.08 -21.20 27.93
C VAL A 109 -2.11 -19.98 28.85
N LEU A 110 -1.30 -18.96 28.54
CA LEU A 110 -1.21 -17.75 29.36
C LEU A 110 -2.56 -17.03 29.48
N GLY A 111 -3.38 -17.05 28.41
CA GLY A 111 -4.73 -16.47 28.42
C GLY A 111 -5.78 -17.27 29.19
N HIS A 112 -5.50 -18.53 29.56
CA HIS A 112 -6.41 -19.39 30.33
C HIS A 112 -6.01 -19.56 31.80
N GLN A 113 -4.80 -19.13 32.19
CA GLN A 113 -4.37 -19.13 33.59
C GLN A 113 -5.17 -18.11 34.41
N SER A 114 -5.49 -18.47 35.65
CA SER A 114 -6.22 -17.61 36.58
C SER A 114 -5.33 -16.47 37.11
N ASN A 115 -4.03 -16.73 37.29
CA ASN A 115 -3.06 -15.76 37.77
C ASN A 115 -1.72 -15.86 36.99
N PRO A 116 -1.65 -15.33 35.76
CA PRO A 116 -0.45 -15.40 34.93
C PRO A 116 0.73 -14.65 35.55
N ASN A 117 1.93 -15.22 35.50
CA ASN A 117 3.15 -14.54 35.94
C ASN A 117 3.80 -13.77 34.78
N PHE A 118 3.35 -12.53 34.56
CA PHE A 118 3.81 -11.70 33.45
C PHE A 118 5.31 -11.35 33.52
N GLU A 119 5.89 -11.20 34.71
CA GLU A 119 7.33 -10.91 34.87
C GLU A 119 8.20 -12.03 34.29
N LYS A 120 7.82 -13.30 34.53
CA LYS A 120 8.51 -14.44 33.89
C LYS A 120 8.40 -14.41 32.37
N GLU A 121 7.26 -13.98 31.84
CA GLU A 121 7.07 -13.86 30.39
C GLU A 121 7.93 -12.74 29.79
N PHE A 122 8.03 -11.59 30.45
CA PHE A 122 8.91 -10.50 30.01
C PHE A 122 10.39 -10.90 30.07
N LEU A 123 10.81 -11.68 31.06
CA LEU A 123 12.17 -12.24 31.11
C LEU A 123 12.44 -13.17 29.93
N LEU A 124 11.52 -14.09 29.63
CA LEU A 124 11.63 -14.97 28.46
C LEU A 124 11.70 -14.18 27.15
N ILE A 125 10.83 -13.18 26.98
CA ILE A 125 10.82 -12.30 25.81
C ILE A 125 12.17 -11.59 25.67
N ASN A 126 12.68 -11.03 26.75
CA ASN A 126 13.97 -10.33 26.74
C ASN A 126 15.14 -11.26 26.43
N GLU A 127 15.12 -12.51 26.91
CA GLU A 127 16.11 -13.53 26.55
C GLU A 127 16.01 -13.90 25.07
N ALA A 128 14.80 -14.14 24.55
CA ALA A 128 14.58 -14.50 23.16
C ALA A 128 14.99 -13.39 22.19
N LEU A 129 14.64 -12.12 22.50
CA LEU A 129 15.03 -10.96 21.69
C LEU A 129 16.50 -10.57 21.83
N LYS A 130 17.22 -11.07 22.84
CA LYS A 130 18.70 -10.97 22.86
C LYS A 130 19.36 -11.97 21.91
N LEU A 131 18.70 -13.08 21.60
CA LEU A 131 19.20 -14.11 20.70
C LEU A 131 18.85 -13.82 19.22
N ASP A 132 17.64 -13.34 18.97
CA ASP A 132 17.17 -12.90 17.65
C ASP A 132 16.23 -11.72 17.85
N ASP A 133 16.80 -10.52 17.81
CA ASP A 133 16.13 -9.25 18.01
C ASP A 133 15.17 -8.87 16.85
N ARG A 134 15.24 -9.62 15.74
CA ARG A 134 14.36 -9.54 14.57
C ARG A 134 13.29 -10.64 14.55
N ASN A 135 13.18 -11.45 15.61
CA ASN A 135 12.14 -12.47 15.71
C ASN A 135 10.76 -11.84 15.90
N PHE A 136 10.04 -11.62 14.79
CA PHE A 136 8.71 -11.01 14.81
C PHE A 136 7.71 -11.81 15.66
N HIS A 137 7.83 -13.13 15.75
CA HIS A 137 6.94 -13.93 16.61
C HIS A 137 7.08 -13.55 18.09
N CYS A 138 8.31 -13.27 18.53
CA CYS A 138 8.57 -12.86 19.90
C CYS A 138 8.08 -11.43 20.15
N TRP A 139 8.24 -10.53 19.17
CA TRP A 139 7.64 -9.19 19.23
C TRP A 139 6.11 -9.24 19.27
N ASP A 140 5.47 -10.09 18.47
CA ASP A 140 4.02 -10.32 18.50
C ASP A 140 3.57 -10.85 19.86
N TYR A 141 4.32 -11.82 20.41
CA TYR A 141 4.07 -12.37 21.73
C TYR A 141 4.22 -11.29 22.81
N ARG A 142 5.23 -10.42 22.73
CA ARG A 142 5.37 -9.28 23.63
C ARG A 142 4.16 -8.37 23.59
N ARG A 143 3.66 -8.00 22.40
CA ARG A 143 2.45 -7.18 22.25
C ARG A 143 1.22 -7.86 22.86
N PHE A 144 1.09 -9.18 22.68
CA PHE A 144 0.05 -9.97 23.32
C PHE A 144 0.14 -9.92 24.85
N VAL A 145 1.32 -10.15 25.44
CA VAL A 145 1.54 -10.10 26.89
C VAL A 145 1.23 -8.71 27.43
N CYS A 146 1.70 -7.65 26.78
CA CYS A 146 1.41 -6.27 27.17
C CYS A 146 -0.09 -5.97 27.18
N LYS A 147 -0.82 -6.46 26.17
CA LYS A 147 -2.28 -6.28 26.08
C LYS A 147 -3.02 -6.95 27.24
N ILE A 148 -2.69 -8.19 27.57
CA ILE A 148 -3.40 -8.93 28.64
C ILE A 148 -2.95 -8.49 30.04
N SER A 149 -1.70 -8.06 30.20
CA SER A 149 -1.17 -7.54 31.46
C SER A 149 -1.54 -6.07 31.70
N LYS A 150 -2.14 -5.40 30.71
CA LYS A 150 -2.40 -3.95 30.69
C LYS A 150 -1.13 -3.14 31.00
N ARG A 151 -0.02 -3.54 30.37
CA ARG A 151 1.27 -2.85 30.56
C ARG A 151 1.15 -1.40 30.09
N ASN A 152 1.81 -0.51 30.82
CA ASN A 152 1.89 0.91 30.48
C ASN A 152 2.62 1.09 29.13
N ILE A 153 2.10 1.99 28.29
CA ILE A 153 2.59 2.19 26.91
C ILE A 153 3.91 2.96 26.93
N GLU A 154 4.10 3.89 27.86
CA GLU A 154 5.35 4.64 28.07
C GLU A 154 6.51 3.72 28.44
N GLU A 155 6.27 2.68 29.26
CA GLU A 155 7.28 1.64 29.54
C GLU A 155 7.72 0.89 28.28
N GLU A 156 6.76 0.59 27.39
CA GLU A 156 7.05 -0.11 26.13
C GLU A 156 7.77 0.80 25.13
N LEU A 157 7.47 2.10 25.13
CA LEU A 157 8.21 3.07 24.35
C LEU A 157 9.66 3.17 24.86
N ALA A 158 9.88 3.22 26.18
CA ALA A 158 11.23 3.20 26.76
C ALA A 158 11.98 1.90 26.46
N TYR A 159 11.29 0.75 26.46
CA TYR A 159 11.87 -0.53 26.04
C TYR A 159 12.34 -0.48 24.58
N SER A 160 11.49 0.03 23.67
CA SER A 160 11.85 0.15 22.26
C SER A 160 13.05 1.09 22.04
N GLU A 161 13.17 2.15 22.84
CA GLU A 161 14.31 3.06 22.80
C GLU A 161 15.60 2.35 23.22
N THR A 162 15.53 1.54 24.28
CA THR A 162 16.66 0.68 24.68
C THR A 162 17.09 -0.22 23.54
N LYS A 163 16.13 -0.82 22.81
CA LYS A 163 16.42 -1.69 21.66
C LYS A 163 17.02 -0.97 20.47
N VAL A 164 16.55 0.23 20.16
CA VAL A 164 17.14 1.07 19.10
C VAL A 164 18.56 1.50 19.47
N ASN A 165 18.81 1.86 20.73
CA ASN A 165 20.15 2.26 21.19
C ASN A 165 21.13 1.08 21.27
N GLU A 166 20.64 -0.14 21.52
CA GLU A 166 21.44 -1.37 21.44
C GLU A 166 21.82 -1.70 19.98
N ASP A 167 20.88 -1.52 19.05
CA ASP A 167 21.07 -1.77 17.61
C ASP A 167 20.13 -0.88 16.76
N PHE A 168 20.69 0.15 16.12
CA PHE A 168 19.93 1.05 15.25
C PHE A 168 19.40 0.35 13.99
N SER A 169 19.98 -0.80 13.60
CA SER A 169 19.51 -1.64 12.50
C SER A 169 18.28 -2.48 12.85
N ASN A 170 17.81 -2.45 14.10
CA ASN A 170 16.68 -3.25 14.55
C ASN A 170 15.34 -2.69 14.03
N TYR A 171 14.95 -3.14 12.83
CA TYR A 171 13.67 -2.76 12.20
C TYR A 171 12.45 -3.04 13.08
N SER A 172 12.47 -4.15 13.85
CA SER A 172 11.33 -4.50 14.71
C SER A 172 11.14 -3.49 15.84
N ALA A 173 12.22 -2.96 16.40
CA ALA A 173 12.17 -1.94 17.44
C ALA A 173 11.60 -0.62 16.89
N TRP A 174 12.09 -0.16 15.73
CA TRP A 174 11.57 1.03 15.04
C TRP A 174 10.10 0.89 14.63
N HIS A 175 9.71 -0.27 14.09
CA HIS A 175 8.31 -0.55 13.80
C HIS A 175 7.45 -0.55 15.07
N TYR A 176 7.96 -1.09 16.18
CA TYR A 176 7.23 -1.04 17.43
C TYR A 176 7.03 0.41 17.91
N ARG A 177 8.04 1.27 17.76
CA ARG A 177 7.90 2.72 18.00
C ARG A 177 6.82 3.37 17.15
N SER A 178 6.76 3.04 15.85
CA SER A 178 5.76 3.64 14.95
C SER A 178 4.31 3.30 15.34
N GLU A 179 4.10 2.20 16.04
CA GLU A 179 2.79 1.81 16.58
C GLU A 179 2.48 2.46 17.94
N LEU A 180 3.49 2.63 18.81
CA LEU A 180 3.34 3.17 20.16
C LEU A 180 3.19 4.69 20.17
N LEU A 181 3.99 5.40 19.37
CA LEU A 181 4.03 6.87 19.40
C LEU A 181 2.69 7.54 19.05
N PRO A 182 1.91 7.10 18.03
CA PRO A 182 0.61 7.70 17.74
C PRO A 182 -0.41 7.53 18.88
N GLN A 183 -0.23 6.54 19.75
CA GLN A 183 -1.11 6.32 20.91
C GLN A 183 -0.78 7.28 22.07
N LEU A 184 0.50 7.59 22.28
CA LEU A 184 0.98 8.47 23.35
C LEU A 184 0.98 9.96 22.95
N TYR A 185 1.32 10.24 21.70
CA TYR A 185 1.53 11.59 21.17
C TYR A 185 0.74 11.79 19.87
N PRO A 186 -0.61 11.67 19.92
CA PRO A 186 -1.43 11.93 18.74
C PRO A 186 -1.26 13.39 18.29
N PRO A 187 -1.43 13.69 16.99
CA PRO A 187 -1.41 15.08 16.52
C PRO A 187 -2.55 15.90 17.13
N ASN A 188 -2.30 17.18 17.39
CA ASN A 188 -3.25 18.10 18.05
C ASN A 188 -4.60 18.19 17.33
N ASP A 189 -4.60 18.18 15.99
CA ASP A 189 -5.81 18.06 15.17
C ASP A 189 -5.62 16.94 14.14
N ILE A 190 -6.27 15.79 14.39
CA ILE A 190 -6.20 14.60 13.54
C ILE A 190 -6.75 14.87 12.13
N SER A 191 -7.69 15.80 11.98
CA SER A 191 -8.35 16.09 10.71
C SER A 191 -7.53 17.01 9.80
N MET A 192 -6.59 17.76 10.38
CA MET A 192 -5.77 18.75 9.68
C MET A 192 -4.28 18.45 9.68
N SER A 193 -3.78 17.66 10.63
CA SER A 193 -2.36 17.32 10.70
C SER A 193 -1.99 16.26 9.68
N GLN A 194 -0.98 16.57 8.86
CA GLN A 194 -0.37 15.60 7.95
C GLN A 194 0.56 14.62 8.67
N TYR A 195 1.00 14.93 9.88
CA TYR A 195 2.03 14.17 10.60
C TYR A 195 1.44 12.96 11.34
N PRO A 196 2.21 11.86 11.49
CA PRO A 196 1.75 10.69 12.22
C PRO A 196 1.57 10.95 13.72
N ILE A 197 2.33 11.89 14.29
CA ILE A 197 2.43 12.21 15.73
C ILE A 197 2.50 13.73 15.98
N ALA A 198 2.42 14.15 17.24
CA ALA A 198 2.59 15.56 17.65
C ALA A 198 3.96 16.12 17.21
N VAL A 199 3.99 17.40 16.79
CA VAL A 199 5.18 18.02 16.18
C VAL A 199 6.39 18.02 17.12
N GLU A 200 6.18 18.27 18.40
CA GLU A 200 7.23 18.28 19.41
C GLU A 200 7.93 16.91 19.44
N LYS A 201 7.15 15.83 19.50
CA LYS A 201 7.68 14.47 19.50
C LYS A 201 8.26 14.07 18.14
N LEU A 202 7.68 14.56 17.04
CA LEU A 202 8.20 14.36 15.69
C LEU A 202 9.65 14.85 15.55
N LEU A 203 9.94 16.05 16.06
CA LEU A 203 11.29 16.64 15.99
C LEU A 203 12.30 15.85 16.83
N GLU A 204 11.89 15.35 18.00
CA GLU A 204 12.72 14.45 18.82
C GLU A 204 13.04 13.14 18.08
N GLU A 205 12.04 12.52 17.44
CA GLU A 205 12.24 11.27 16.69
C GLU A 205 13.09 11.47 15.43
N ILE A 206 12.96 12.61 14.73
CA ILE A 206 13.83 12.96 13.60
C ILE A 206 15.29 13.03 14.06
N SER A 207 15.55 13.71 15.18
CA SER A 207 16.89 13.80 15.76
C SER A 207 17.44 12.42 16.14
N LEU A 208 16.61 11.57 16.76
CA LEU A 208 17.00 10.21 17.14
C LEU A 208 17.38 9.35 15.94
N VAL A 209 16.55 9.34 14.89
CA VAL A 209 16.81 8.51 13.70
C VAL A 209 17.96 9.03 12.86
N ASP A 210 18.16 10.35 12.80
CA ASP A 210 19.28 10.95 12.08
C ASP A 210 20.64 10.54 12.68
N ASN A 211 20.73 10.37 14.00
CA ASN A 211 21.95 9.82 14.63
C ASN A 211 22.25 8.40 14.11
N GLY A 212 21.22 7.57 13.92
CA GLY A 212 21.37 6.24 13.32
C GLY A 212 21.83 6.31 11.87
N ILE A 213 21.19 7.17 11.06
CA ILE A 213 21.54 7.40 9.65
C ILE A 213 23.00 7.82 9.47
N PHE A 214 23.51 8.74 10.29
CA PHE A 214 24.88 9.21 10.16
C PHE A 214 25.91 8.28 10.81
N THR A 215 25.48 7.31 11.62
CA THR A 215 26.34 6.27 12.17
C THR A 215 26.54 5.13 11.17
N ASP A 216 25.47 4.70 10.50
CA ASP A 216 25.50 3.70 9.43
C ASP A 216 24.59 4.12 8.26
N PRO A 217 25.12 4.90 7.30
CA PRO A 217 24.37 5.37 6.13
C PRO A 217 23.80 4.26 5.23
N ASP A 218 24.36 3.05 5.28
CA ASP A 218 23.92 1.93 4.46
C ASP A 218 22.72 1.20 5.09
N ASP A 219 22.44 1.43 6.38
CA ASP A 219 21.32 0.81 7.07
C ASP A 219 19.97 1.39 6.63
N GLN A 220 19.22 0.60 5.88
CA GLN A 220 17.91 0.97 5.36
C GLN A 220 16.85 1.28 6.42
N THR A 221 16.98 0.74 7.64
CA THR A 221 15.96 0.79 8.69
C THR A 221 15.69 2.23 9.11
N CYS A 222 16.75 2.97 9.41
CA CYS A 222 16.62 4.37 9.81
C CYS A 222 16.03 5.21 8.68
N TRP A 223 16.40 4.95 7.42
CA TRP A 223 15.79 5.62 6.26
C TRP A 223 14.29 5.35 6.11
N PHE A 224 13.84 4.10 6.32
CA PHE A 224 12.42 3.77 6.28
C PHE A 224 11.64 4.46 7.40
N TYR A 225 12.16 4.44 8.63
CA TYR A 225 11.52 5.12 9.77
C TYR A 225 11.47 6.63 9.57
N ARG A 226 12.56 7.22 9.04
CA ARG A 226 12.65 8.64 8.69
C ARG A 226 11.64 9.05 7.62
N ASN A 227 11.40 8.19 6.63
CA ASN A 227 10.37 8.40 5.61
C ASN A 227 8.96 8.33 6.20
N TRP A 228 8.71 7.43 7.16
CA TRP A 228 7.44 7.36 7.88
C TRP A 228 7.16 8.65 8.68
N LEU A 229 8.15 9.17 9.42
CA LEU A 229 8.02 10.45 10.15
C LEU A 229 7.65 11.62 9.22
N ALA A 230 8.19 11.60 8.02
CA ALA A 230 7.98 12.65 7.02
C ALA A 230 6.75 12.41 6.12
N GLY A 231 6.09 11.26 6.26
CA GLY A 231 4.97 10.85 5.41
C GLY A 231 3.71 11.67 5.65
N LYS A 232 2.97 11.94 4.57
CA LYS A 232 1.63 12.51 4.65
C LYS A 232 0.64 11.42 5.05
N ARG A 233 -0.17 11.67 6.09
CA ARG A 233 -1.35 10.83 6.38
C ARG A 233 -2.26 10.75 5.16
N GLU A 234 -2.90 9.59 4.98
CA GLU A 234 -3.94 9.46 3.97
C GLU A 234 -5.06 10.47 4.26
N PRO A 235 -5.51 11.24 3.26
CA PRO A 235 -6.59 12.21 3.46
C PRO A 235 -7.88 11.46 3.82
N PRO A 236 -8.73 12.04 4.68
CA PRO A 236 -10.02 11.44 5.01
C PRO A 236 -10.87 11.27 3.75
N LEU A 237 -11.75 10.26 3.75
CA LEU A 237 -12.72 10.08 2.67
C LEU A 237 -13.55 11.36 2.48
N THR A 238 -13.44 11.93 1.28
CA THR A 238 -13.99 13.23 0.91
C THR A 238 -14.35 13.22 -0.57
N LEU A 239 -15.44 13.89 -0.94
CA LEU A 239 -15.75 14.15 -2.34
C LEU A 239 -14.85 15.29 -2.81
N LEU A 240 -14.00 15.01 -3.79
CA LEU A 240 -13.04 15.96 -4.34
C LEU A 240 -13.67 16.81 -5.44
N ARG A 241 -14.41 16.18 -6.37
CA ARG A 241 -14.86 16.82 -7.60
C ARG A 241 -16.20 16.25 -8.08
N VAL A 242 -17.00 17.12 -8.69
CA VAL A 242 -18.21 16.77 -9.45
C VAL A 242 -18.14 17.48 -10.78
N TYR A 243 -18.26 16.73 -11.87
CA TYR A 243 -18.32 17.28 -13.23
C TYR A 243 -19.61 16.87 -13.89
N VAL A 244 -20.24 17.84 -14.57
CA VAL A 244 -21.44 17.64 -15.38
C VAL A 244 -21.11 18.06 -16.80
N ASP A 245 -21.15 17.10 -17.71
CA ASP A 245 -20.91 17.27 -19.13
C ASP A 245 -22.24 17.31 -19.88
N PHE A 246 -22.62 18.49 -20.39
CA PHE A 246 -23.91 18.66 -21.05
C PHE A 246 -23.91 18.11 -22.47
N LYS A 247 -22.74 17.96 -23.11
CA LYS A 247 -22.66 17.43 -24.46
C LYS A 247 -22.84 15.91 -24.46
N LEU A 248 -22.19 15.22 -23.53
CA LEU A 248 -22.36 13.77 -23.35
C LEU A 248 -23.54 13.40 -22.46
N GLN A 249 -24.10 14.36 -21.73
CA GLN A 249 -25.11 14.11 -20.72
C GLN A 249 -24.57 13.12 -19.66
N ILE A 250 -23.38 13.36 -19.14
CA ILE A 250 -22.73 12.52 -18.12
C ILE A 250 -22.45 13.36 -16.89
N VAL A 251 -22.70 12.79 -15.71
CA VAL A 251 -22.18 13.29 -14.43
C VAL A 251 -21.10 12.35 -13.92
N SER A 252 -20.04 12.90 -13.33
CA SER A 252 -18.98 12.11 -12.71
C SER A 252 -18.53 12.67 -11.37
N LEU A 253 -18.20 11.79 -10.46
CA LEU A 253 -17.74 12.06 -9.09
C LEU A 253 -16.30 11.58 -8.95
N CYS A 254 -15.49 12.30 -8.17
CA CYS A 254 -14.17 11.84 -7.74
C CYS A 254 -14.03 11.94 -6.23
N PHE A 255 -13.55 10.86 -5.60
CA PHE A 255 -13.31 10.75 -4.17
C PHE A 255 -11.80 10.72 -3.84
N SER A 256 -11.45 11.08 -2.60
CA SER A 256 -10.06 11.07 -2.12
C SER A 256 -9.48 9.66 -1.98
N THR A 257 -10.33 8.66 -1.74
CA THR A 257 -10.02 7.24 -1.67
C THR A 257 -11.04 6.45 -2.50
N ALA A 258 -10.75 5.18 -2.81
CA ALA A 258 -11.70 4.35 -3.53
C ALA A 258 -12.90 4.02 -2.63
N VAL A 259 -14.11 4.11 -3.19
CA VAL A 259 -15.37 3.83 -2.48
C VAL A 259 -16.21 2.81 -3.23
N GLU A 260 -16.96 1.99 -2.50
CA GLU A 260 -18.01 1.10 -3.01
C GLU A 260 -19.34 1.85 -3.20
N LEU A 261 -20.23 1.32 -4.03
CA LEU A 261 -21.49 2.00 -4.39
C LEU A 261 -22.46 2.18 -3.20
N ASP A 262 -22.41 1.29 -2.21
CA ASP A 262 -23.24 1.34 -1.00
C ASP A 262 -22.60 2.17 0.15
N GLU A 263 -21.44 2.78 -0.09
CA GLU A 263 -20.77 3.64 0.90
C GLU A 263 -21.17 5.11 0.80
N PHE A 264 -21.82 5.52 -0.29
CA PHE A 264 -22.26 6.90 -0.48
C PHE A 264 -23.66 6.99 -1.09
N SER A 265 -24.37 8.06 -0.76
CA SER A 265 -25.53 8.51 -1.52
C SER A 265 -25.35 9.96 -1.92
N ILE A 266 -25.83 10.31 -3.10
CA ILE A 266 -25.71 11.65 -3.66
C ILE A 266 -27.06 12.13 -4.18
N ALA A 267 -27.40 13.36 -3.84
CA ALA A 267 -28.50 14.09 -4.42
C ALA A 267 -27.96 15.31 -5.14
N LEU A 268 -28.38 15.51 -6.40
CA LEU A 268 -28.11 16.74 -7.16
C LEU A 268 -29.43 17.42 -7.49
N GLU A 269 -29.50 18.71 -7.22
CA GLU A 269 -30.61 19.59 -7.53
C GLU A 269 -30.17 20.62 -8.57
N PHE A 270 -30.87 20.69 -9.69
CA PHE A 270 -30.63 21.66 -10.76
C PHE A 270 -31.73 22.72 -10.73
N GLU A 271 -31.42 24.00 -10.97
CA GLU A 271 -32.32 25.15 -10.76
C GLU A 271 -33.75 25.04 -11.34
N ARG A 272 -34.02 24.12 -12.29
CA ARG A 272 -35.35 23.91 -12.90
C ARG A 272 -35.73 22.45 -13.16
N ASN A 273 -34.94 21.47 -12.70
CA ASN A 273 -35.20 20.04 -12.93
C ASN A 273 -35.38 19.27 -11.62
N ARG A 274 -36.24 18.25 -11.63
CA ARG A 274 -36.35 17.28 -10.52
C ARG A 274 -35.05 16.48 -10.38
N ILE A 275 -34.83 16.02 -9.14
CA ILE A 275 -33.79 15.07 -8.74
C ILE A 275 -33.64 13.98 -9.79
N VAL A 276 -32.40 13.77 -10.26
CA VAL A 276 -32.07 12.75 -11.25
C VAL A 276 -31.71 11.46 -10.51
N ASP A 277 -32.40 10.37 -10.82
CA ASP A 277 -31.95 9.04 -10.38
C ASP A 277 -30.65 8.69 -11.11
N PHE A 278 -29.61 8.37 -10.36
CA PHE A 278 -28.30 8.05 -10.90
C PHE A 278 -28.09 6.53 -10.94
N CYS A 279 -27.66 6.03 -12.09
CA CYS A 279 -27.15 4.67 -12.24
C CYS A 279 -25.63 4.72 -12.30
N TRP A 280 -25.01 4.81 -11.12
CA TRP A 280 -23.56 4.91 -10.99
C TRP A 280 -22.83 3.68 -11.52
N LYS A 281 -21.77 3.95 -12.28
CA LYS A 281 -20.85 2.95 -12.81
C LYS A 281 -19.43 3.34 -12.44
N ALA A 282 -18.62 2.34 -12.09
CA ALA A 282 -17.21 2.54 -11.89
C ALA A 282 -16.52 2.81 -13.23
N SER A 283 -15.68 3.84 -13.30
CA SER A 283 -14.94 4.21 -14.51
C SER A 283 -13.96 3.13 -14.99
N ASP A 284 -13.43 2.34 -14.07
CA ASP A 284 -12.50 1.24 -14.30
C ASP A 284 -13.14 -0.16 -14.23
N ASN A 285 -14.47 -0.23 -14.14
CA ASN A 285 -15.25 -1.46 -13.95
C ASN A 285 -14.91 -2.25 -12.67
N SER A 286 -14.27 -1.62 -11.68
CA SER A 286 -13.98 -2.23 -10.38
C SER A 286 -15.21 -2.20 -9.46
N ALA A 287 -15.22 -3.03 -8.41
CA ALA A 287 -16.24 -3.00 -7.36
C ALA A 287 -16.16 -1.73 -6.50
N SER A 288 -14.95 -1.22 -6.29
CA SER A 288 -14.66 0.05 -5.63
C SER A 288 -13.77 0.91 -6.52
N THR A 289 -14.03 2.21 -6.57
CA THR A 289 -13.25 3.13 -7.40
C THR A 289 -13.27 4.54 -6.85
N ARG A 290 -12.29 5.36 -7.26
CA ARG A 290 -12.24 6.78 -6.94
C ARG A 290 -13.16 7.60 -7.83
N VAL A 291 -13.41 7.15 -9.06
CA VAL A 291 -14.18 7.91 -10.05
C VAL A 291 -15.41 7.12 -10.50
N TRP A 292 -16.57 7.65 -10.14
CA TRP A 292 -17.88 7.13 -10.53
C TRP A 292 -18.50 8.03 -11.59
N TYR A 293 -19.27 7.46 -12.51
CA TYR A 293 -20.03 8.25 -13.47
C TYR A 293 -21.44 7.69 -13.68
N SER A 294 -22.37 8.55 -14.09
CA SER A 294 -23.74 8.17 -14.46
C SER A 294 -24.15 8.93 -15.70
N GLN A 295 -24.90 8.26 -16.58
CA GLN A 295 -25.60 8.93 -17.66
C GLN A 295 -26.75 9.77 -17.07
N LEU A 296 -26.95 10.96 -17.60
CA LEU A 296 -28.09 11.81 -17.31
C LEU A 296 -29.22 11.42 -18.26
N GLY A 297 -30.39 11.15 -17.69
CA GLY A 297 -31.59 10.78 -18.45
C GLY A 297 -32.28 11.97 -19.15
N CYS A 298 -31.84 13.20 -18.88
CA CYS A 298 -32.43 14.41 -19.46
C CYS A 298 -31.39 15.54 -19.54
N LYS A 299 -31.65 16.53 -20.40
CA LYS A 299 -30.86 17.76 -20.46
C LYS A 299 -31.02 18.56 -19.17
N VAL A 300 -29.91 18.84 -18.51
CA VAL A 300 -29.85 19.56 -17.24
C VAL A 300 -29.42 21.02 -17.40
N CYS A 301 -29.79 21.87 -16.44
CA CYS A 301 -29.44 23.29 -16.44
C CYS A 301 -27.98 23.52 -16.01
N PRO A 302 -27.36 24.63 -16.45
CA PRO A 302 -25.94 24.94 -16.17
C PRO A 302 -25.63 25.39 -14.73
N LYS A 303 -26.45 24.99 -13.75
CA LYS A 303 -26.22 25.26 -12.33
C LYS A 303 -26.83 24.13 -11.50
N PHE A 304 -26.05 23.62 -10.54
CA PHE A 304 -26.49 22.59 -9.63
C PHE A 304 -25.97 22.79 -8.20
N LYS A 305 -26.78 22.33 -7.25
CA LYS A 305 -26.41 22.11 -5.86
C LYS A 305 -26.42 20.62 -5.59
N GLY A 306 -25.64 20.18 -4.62
CA GLY A 306 -25.62 18.78 -4.27
C GLY A 306 -25.25 18.49 -2.84
N THR A 307 -25.67 17.32 -2.39
CA THR A 307 -25.29 16.75 -1.10
C THR A 307 -24.79 15.34 -1.32
N VAL A 308 -23.66 15.01 -0.70
CA VAL A 308 -23.13 13.64 -0.61
C VAL A 308 -23.14 13.21 0.85
N ASN A 309 -23.80 12.10 1.12
CA ASN A 309 -23.81 11.44 2.42
C ASN A 309 -22.91 10.21 2.38
N PHE A 310 -21.92 10.16 3.27
CA PHE A 310 -21.03 9.01 3.45
C PHE A 310 -21.64 8.05 4.47
N ILE A 311 -22.26 6.97 3.98
CA ILE A 311 -23.15 6.10 4.75
C ILE A 311 -22.46 5.50 5.98
N LYS A 312 -21.24 4.96 5.82
CA LYS A 312 -20.49 4.32 6.92
C LYS A 312 -20.08 5.29 8.02
N SER A 313 -19.76 6.54 7.67
CA SER A 313 -19.29 7.55 8.63
C SER A 313 -20.41 8.46 9.16
N GLY A 314 -21.57 8.47 8.50
CA GLY A 314 -22.65 9.43 8.74
C GLY A 314 -22.28 10.87 8.37
N LYS A 315 -21.13 11.11 7.75
CA LYS A 315 -20.66 12.45 7.39
C LYS A 315 -21.43 12.96 6.17
N LEU A 316 -22.03 14.14 6.31
CA LEU A 316 -22.66 14.85 5.21
C LEU A 316 -21.71 15.92 4.65
N GLN A 317 -21.64 16.02 3.33
CA GLN A 317 -20.90 17.06 2.63
C GLN A 317 -21.82 17.75 1.62
N GLU A 318 -21.97 19.07 1.75
CA GLU A 318 -22.80 19.89 0.87
C GLU A 318 -21.91 20.72 -0.06
N PHE A 319 -22.39 20.98 -1.27
CA PHE A 319 -21.68 21.79 -2.26
C PHE A 319 -22.61 22.50 -3.24
N ASP A 320 -22.10 23.55 -3.86
CA ASP A 320 -22.78 24.35 -4.87
C ASP A 320 -21.81 24.66 -6.02
N SER A 321 -22.25 24.51 -7.27
CA SER A 321 -21.43 24.73 -8.46
C SER A 321 -21.33 26.22 -8.82
N THR A 322 -20.11 26.71 -9.08
CA THR A 322 -19.88 28.10 -9.53
C THR A 322 -18.88 28.22 -10.68
N ILE A 323 -18.31 27.10 -11.17
CA ILE A 323 -17.15 27.11 -12.09
C ILE A 323 -17.54 26.54 -13.47
N SER A 324 -17.39 27.36 -14.51
CA SER A 324 -17.45 26.96 -15.93
C SER A 324 -16.04 26.64 -16.42
N ILE A 325 -15.84 25.48 -17.04
CA ILE A 325 -14.54 25.08 -17.58
C ILE A 325 -14.49 25.44 -19.06
N CYS A 326 -13.63 26.40 -19.40
CA CYS A 326 -13.14 26.76 -20.73
C CYS A 326 -14.01 26.35 -21.93
N GLY A 327 -14.94 27.22 -22.35
CA GLY A 327 -15.53 27.22 -23.71
C GLY A 327 -16.34 25.99 -24.14
N GLU A 328 -16.29 24.90 -23.37
CA GLU A 328 -17.04 23.66 -23.54
C GLU A 328 -18.18 23.63 -22.51
N GLU A 329 -19.29 22.99 -22.85
CA GLU A 329 -20.43 22.83 -21.95
C GLU A 329 -20.11 21.79 -20.86
N ILE A 330 -19.16 22.10 -19.96
CA ILE A 330 -18.86 21.33 -18.76
C ILE A 330 -18.87 22.27 -17.55
N ILE A 331 -19.65 21.92 -16.54
CA ILE A 331 -19.71 22.67 -15.28
C ILE A 331 -19.21 21.77 -14.16
N ALA A 332 -18.44 22.38 -13.27
CA ALA A 332 -17.74 21.68 -12.23
C ALA A 332 -18.00 22.28 -10.86
N TRP A 333 -17.96 21.40 -9.88
CA TRP A 333 -17.64 21.76 -8.51
C TRP A 333 -16.35 21.03 -8.12
N GLN A 334 -15.46 21.74 -7.43
CA GLN A 334 -14.23 21.21 -6.89
C GLN A 334 -14.14 21.62 -5.42
N ASN A 335 -13.68 20.72 -4.58
CA ASN A 335 -13.52 21.00 -3.16
C ASN A 335 -12.31 21.93 -2.94
N ASP A 336 -12.56 23.16 -2.51
CA ASP A 336 -11.50 24.14 -2.20
C ASP A 336 -10.58 23.66 -1.06
N ASN A 337 -11.08 22.78 -0.19
CA ASN A 337 -10.30 22.15 0.88
C ASN A 337 -9.43 20.99 0.38
N ILE A 338 -9.23 20.80 -0.93
CA ILE A 338 -8.15 19.94 -1.48
C ILE A 338 -6.77 20.31 -0.91
N ALA A 339 -6.64 21.48 -0.28
CA ALA A 339 -5.54 21.85 0.60
C ALA A 339 -5.24 20.86 1.75
N CYS A 340 -6.09 19.87 2.04
CA CYS A 340 -5.68 18.73 2.88
C CYS A 340 -4.60 17.82 2.24
N LEU A 341 -4.27 18.02 0.96
CA LEU A 341 -3.05 17.48 0.30
C LEU A 341 -1.83 18.42 0.40
N ASN A 342 -2.07 19.70 0.72
CA ASN A 342 -1.10 20.79 0.87
C ASN A 342 -1.19 21.42 2.26
N CYS A 343 -1.23 20.58 3.32
CA CYS A 343 -1.19 21.09 4.69
C CYS A 343 0.05 21.95 4.88
N LYS A 344 -0.11 23.13 5.47
CA LYS A 344 1.03 24.01 5.77
C LYS A 344 1.98 23.27 6.71
N ILE A 345 3.23 23.12 6.29
CA ILE A 345 4.29 22.51 7.09
C ILE A 345 4.59 23.43 8.27
N ASP A 346 4.64 22.87 9.47
CA ASP A 346 5.14 23.55 10.66
C ASP A 346 6.57 24.06 10.40
N GLU A 347 6.83 25.35 10.66
CA GLU A 347 8.12 25.99 10.33
C GLU A 347 9.31 25.31 11.02
N ARG A 348 9.13 24.76 12.24
CA ARG A 348 10.20 24.04 12.94
C ARG A 348 10.57 22.74 12.22
N VAL A 349 9.56 22.04 11.70
CA VAL A 349 9.76 20.83 10.90
C VAL A 349 10.43 21.19 9.59
N LYS A 350 9.99 22.27 8.92
CA LYS A 350 10.62 22.76 7.69
C LYS A 350 12.10 23.09 7.87
N GLU A 351 12.46 23.80 8.94
CA GLU A 351 13.87 24.10 9.27
C GLU A 351 14.68 22.82 9.49
N SER A 352 14.15 21.87 10.27
CA SER A 352 14.79 20.57 10.49
C SER A 352 15.01 19.80 9.18
N LEU A 353 13.98 19.70 8.33
CA LEU A 353 14.08 19.02 7.03
C LEU A 353 15.12 19.68 6.11
N LEU A 354 15.20 21.01 6.09
CA LEU A 354 16.22 21.74 5.32
C LEU A 354 17.64 21.43 5.80
N GLN A 355 17.83 21.35 7.13
CA GLN A 355 19.11 20.95 7.72
C GLN A 355 19.48 19.53 7.32
N CYS A 356 18.56 18.56 7.47
CA CYS A 356 18.80 17.16 7.06
C CYS A 356 19.19 17.07 5.59
N ARG A 357 18.48 17.80 4.70
CA ARG A 357 18.77 17.80 3.25
C ARG A 357 20.20 18.25 2.96
N ASN A 358 20.70 19.30 3.62
CA ASN A 358 22.08 19.76 3.43
C ASN A 358 23.11 18.72 3.89
N GLN A 359 22.83 18.02 5.00
CA GLN A 359 23.68 16.94 5.49
C GLN A 359 23.69 15.75 4.53
N TYR A 360 22.52 15.35 4.02
CA TYR A 360 22.40 14.28 3.03
C TYR A 360 23.08 14.66 1.71
N GLU A 361 23.00 15.90 1.24
CA GLU A 361 23.75 16.37 0.06
C GLU A 361 25.26 16.22 0.25
N THR A 362 25.76 16.48 1.47
CA THR A 362 27.16 16.23 1.82
C THR A 362 27.48 14.74 1.75
N LEU A 363 26.62 13.89 2.32
CA LEU A 363 26.77 12.43 2.29
C LEU A 363 26.76 11.86 0.86
N ILE A 364 25.89 12.36 -0.02
CA ILE A 364 25.87 11.98 -1.46
C ILE A 364 27.21 12.27 -2.12
N SER A 365 27.87 13.38 -1.76
CA SER A 365 29.17 13.74 -2.32
C SER A 365 30.30 12.79 -1.87
N MET A 366 30.16 12.22 -0.67
CA MET A 366 31.13 11.30 -0.06
C MET A 366 30.89 9.85 -0.51
N GLU A 367 29.62 9.44 -0.62
CA GLU A 367 29.18 8.07 -0.92
C GLU A 367 28.28 8.03 -2.16
N GLN A 368 28.87 8.18 -3.34
CA GLN A 368 28.10 8.31 -4.58
C GLN A 368 27.27 7.08 -4.95
N GLU A 369 27.63 5.89 -4.46
CA GLU A 369 26.90 4.64 -4.69
C GLU A 369 25.73 4.45 -3.71
N ASN A 370 25.70 5.20 -2.60
CA ASN A 370 24.64 5.12 -1.62
C ASN A 370 23.38 5.85 -2.12
N HIS A 371 22.36 5.06 -2.45
CA HIS A 371 21.11 5.54 -2.99
C HIS A 371 20.18 6.16 -1.93
N TRP A 372 20.33 5.81 -0.64
CA TRP A 372 19.39 6.23 0.41
C TRP A 372 19.38 7.75 0.66
N PRO A 373 20.55 8.43 0.80
CA PRO A 373 20.58 9.87 0.95
C PRO A 373 19.95 10.60 -0.24
N VAL A 374 20.13 10.07 -1.45
CA VAL A 374 19.56 10.62 -2.69
C VAL A 374 18.03 10.52 -2.67
N VAL A 375 17.49 9.35 -2.29
CA VAL A 375 16.05 9.13 -2.10
C VAL A 375 15.51 10.10 -1.05
N ALA A 376 16.18 10.25 0.09
CA ALA A 376 15.76 11.14 1.16
C ALA A 376 15.76 12.62 0.74
N CYS A 377 16.78 13.10 0.01
CA CYS A 377 16.81 14.46 -0.54
C CYS A 377 15.64 14.75 -1.48
N ILE A 378 15.28 13.79 -2.35
CA ILE A 378 14.13 13.94 -3.25
C ILE A 378 12.84 14.00 -2.44
N GLY A 379 12.66 13.09 -1.48
CA GLY A 379 11.48 13.07 -0.61
C GLY A 379 11.32 14.35 0.20
N ILE A 380 12.40 14.89 0.77
CA ILE A 380 12.37 16.17 1.48
C ILE A 380 11.98 17.31 0.54
N THR A 381 12.54 17.36 -0.67
CA THR A 381 12.23 18.41 -1.65
C THR A 381 10.77 18.38 -2.06
N ASP A 382 10.22 17.18 -2.24
CA ASP A 382 8.80 16.96 -2.54
C ASP A 382 7.88 17.41 -1.41
N ILE A 383 8.19 17.00 -0.17
CA ILE A 383 7.46 17.42 1.03
C ILE A 383 7.45 18.95 1.13
N LEU A 384 8.61 19.59 1.01
CA LEU A 384 8.76 21.03 1.11
C LEU A 384 8.15 21.82 -0.06
N GLN A 385 7.77 21.14 -1.15
CA GLN A 385 7.32 21.75 -2.40
C GLN A 385 8.31 22.83 -2.89
N ASP A 386 9.61 22.55 -2.78
CA ASP A 386 10.69 23.51 -3.08
C ASP A 386 10.95 23.58 -4.60
N ASP A 387 10.23 24.49 -5.26
CA ASP A 387 10.28 24.63 -6.71
C ASP A 387 11.66 24.97 -7.28
N SER A 388 12.53 25.57 -6.45
CA SER A 388 13.88 25.97 -6.87
C SER A 388 14.80 24.77 -7.13
N LYS A 389 14.49 23.59 -6.58
CA LYS A 389 15.37 22.42 -6.59
C LYS A 389 15.00 21.37 -7.65
N HIS A 390 14.01 21.63 -8.50
CA HIS A 390 13.49 20.62 -9.42
C HIS A 390 14.46 20.07 -10.44
N LEU A 391 15.34 20.91 -10.99
CA LEU A 391 16.40 20.44 -11.89
C LEU A 391 17.31 19.46 -11.16
N LYS A 392 17.68 19.79 -9.92
CA LYS A 392 18.50 18.92 -9.07
C LYS A 392 17.77 17.63 -8.72
N THR A 393 16.47 17.66 -8.48
CA THR A 393 15.64 16.47 -8.27
C THR A 393 15.70 15.53 -9.48
N PHE A 394 15.58 16.05 -10.71
CA PHE A 394 15.67 15.22 -11.91
C PHE A 394 17.07 14.68 -12.18
N GLU A 395 18.12 15.44 -11.83
CA GLU A 395 19.50 14.94 -11.83
C GLU A 395 19.67 13.78 -10.84
N ASN A 396 19.18 13.95 -9.61
CA ASN A 396 19.22 12.94 -8.55
C ASN A 396 18.47 11.67 -8.93
N ILE A 397 17.28 11.79 -9.55
CA ILE A 397 16.55 10.63 -10.10
C ILE A 397 17.37 9.94 -11.19
N SER A 398 17.99 10.71 -12.08
CA SER A 398 18.83 10.15 -13.15
C SER A 398 20.07 9.44 -12.58
N HIS A 399 20.60 9.92 -11.47
CA HIS A 399 21.66 9.25 -10.71
C HIS A 399 21.18 7.95 -10.09
N LEU A 400 20.02 7.96 -9.42
CA LEU A 400 19.38 6.76 -8.85
C LEU A 400 19.15 5.66 -9.88
N MET A 401 18.71 6.02 -11.09
CA MET A 401 18.55 5.07 -12.20
C MET A 401 19.85 4.37 -12.61
N LYS A 402 21.03 4.94 -12.30
CA LYS A 402 22.35 4.36 -12.57
C LYS A 402 22.83 3.49 -11.41
N VAL A 403 22.79 4.02 -10.19
CA VAL A 403 23.32 3.32 -9.00
C VAL A 403 22.39 2.22 -8.49
N ASP A 404 21.11 2.29 -8.84
CA ASP A 404 20.09 1.34 -8.44
C ASP A 404 19.21 0.88 -9.61
N SER A 405 19.86 0.15 -10.52
CA SER A 405 19.23 -0.37 -11.74
C SER A 405 18.05 -1.32 -11.50
N LYS A 406 18.01 -2.02 -10.36
CA LYS A 406 16.93 -2.96 -10.03
C LYS A 406 15.59 -2.24 -9.77
N ARG A 407 15.63 -0.95 -9.38
CA ARG A 407 14.46 -0.12 -9.08
C ARG A 407 14.24 0.98 -10.11
N ILE A 408 14.88 0.90 -11.28
CA ILE A 408 14.80 1.91 -12.36
C ILE A 408 13.36 2.34 -12.73
N ASN A 409 12.41 1.41 -12.75
CA ASN A 409 11.03 1.71 -13.10
C ASN A 409 10.30 2.48 -11.98
N MET A 410 10.67 2.26 -10.71
CA MET A 410 10.18 3.05 -9.59
C MET A 410 10.64 4.51 -9.73
N TYR A 411 11.90 4.74 -10.11
CA TYR A 411 12.43 6.10 -10.32
C TYR A 411 11.81 6.81 -11.52
N ARG A 412 11.58 6.08 -12.62
CA ARG A 412 10.83 6.60 -13.79
C ARG A 412 9.41 6.99 -13.43
N TYR A 413 8.75 6.17 -12.61
CA TYR A 413 7.43 6.47 -12.06
C TYR A 413 7.48 7.74 -11.21
N TRP A 414 8.40 7.81 -10.24
CA TRP A 414 8.55 8.97 -9.36
C TRP A 414 8.83 10.26 -10.15
N LYS A 415 9.70 10.20 -11.18
CA LYS A 415 9.97 11.32 -12.10
C LYS A 415 8.69 11.82 -12.77
N SER A 416 7.90 10.89 -13.29
CA SER A 416 6.66 11.19 -13.99
C SER A 416 5.66 11.81 -13.00
N MET A 417 5.54 11.27 -11.79
CA MET A 417 4.64 11.80 -10.75
C MET A 417 4.96 13.24 -10.35
N ILE A 418 6.23 13.56 -10.08
CA ILE A 418 6.66 14.93 -9.76
C ILE A 418 6.34 15.90 -10.92
N PHE A 419 6.47 15.44 -12.16
CA PHE A 419 6.09 16.24 -13.32
C PHE A 419 4.58 16.49 -13.38
N PHE A 420 3.77 15.44 -13.16
CA PHE A 420 2.31 15.53 -13.15
C PHE A 420 1.78 16.48 -12.08
N GLU A 421 2.28 16.38 -10.85
CA GLU A 421 1.84 17.23 -9.73
C GLU A 421 2.04 18.73 -10.02
N LYS A 422 3.10 19.10 -10.73
CA LYS A 422 3.31 20.49 -11.18
C LYS A 422 2.37 20.90 -12.30
N LYS A 423 2.23 20.06 -13.32
CA LYS A 423 1.37 20.37 -14.47
C LYS A 423 -0.10 20.43 -14.09
N LEU A 424 -0.50 19.66 -13.08
CA LEU A 424 -1.81 19.75 -12.44
C LEU A 424 -2.18 21.17 -12.01
N ALA A 425 -1.20 21.99 -11.60
CA ALA A 425 -1.40 23.39 -11.22
C ALA A 425 -1.66 24.34 -12.41
N CYS A 426 -1.29 23.97 -13.64
CA CYS A 426 -1.28 24.86 -14.81
C CYS A 426 -1.99 24.31 -16.06
N GLU A 427 -2.86 23.30 -15.91
CA GLU A 427 -3.58 22.57 -16.98
C GLU A 427 -2.77 21.40 -17.59
N ILE A 428 -3.42 20.24 -17.76
CA ILE A 428 -2.80 18.94 -18.12
C ILE A 428 -3.02 18.59 -19.60
N SER A 429 -3.60 19.49 -20.39
CA SER A 429 -3.99 19.23 -21.78
C SER A 429 -2.81 18.99 -22.73
N ASP A 430 -1.64 19.58 -22.45
CA ASP A 430 -0.40 19.38 -23.23
C ASP A 430 0.76 18.87 -22.37
N LEU A 431 1.15 17.62 -22.63
CA LEU A 431 2.23 16.86 -22.02
C LEU A 431 3.19 16.28 -23.08
N LYS A 432 3.27 16.93 -24.24
CA LYS A 432 4.14 16.51 -25.32
C LYS A 432 5.62 16.73 -24.98
N ASN A 433 6.50 15.81 -25.40
CA ASN A 433 7.96 15.90 -25.20
C ASN A 433 8.40 16.07 -23.73
N CYS A 434 7.73 15.40 -22.78
CA CYS A 434 7.95 15.59 -21.34
C CYS A 434 8.83 14.50 -20.68
N ASP A 435 9.37 13.56 -21.47
CA ASP A 435 10.16 12.41 -20.98
C ASP A 435 9.38 11.56 -19.95
N LEU A 436 8.08 11.39 -20.18
CA LEU A 436 7.18 10.63 -19.33
C LEU A 436 7.24 9.14 -19.61
N TYR A 437 7.28 8.33 -18.56
CA TYR A 437 7.23 6.87 -18.65
C TYR A 437 5.86 6.31 -18.23
N PHE A 438 5.20 7.03 -17.33
CA PHE A 438 3.91 6.66 -16.75
C PHE A 438 3.00 7.86 -16.82
N LEU A 439 1.71 7.62 -17.07
CA LEU A 439 0.67 8.59 -16.77
C LEU A 439 0.40 8.54 -15.26
N GLY A 440 0.14 9.69 -14.62
CA GLY A 440 0.02 9.80 -13.16
C GLY A 440 -1.13 8.98 -12.55
N ASN A 441 -1.62 9.38 -11.37
CA ASN A 441 -2.62 8.60 -10.62
C ASN A 441 -4.01 8.46 -11.28
N GLY A 442 -4.19 8.96 -12.50
CA GLY A 442 -5.36 8.68 -13.33
C GLY A 442 -6.58 9.55 -13.02
N PHE A 443 -6.99 9.63 -11.75
CA PHE A 443 -8.17 10.38 -11.31
C PHE A 443 -8.09 11.89 -11.56
N ASP A 444 -6.88 12.42 -11.75
CA ASP A 444 -6.63 13.80 -12.13
C ASP A 444 -6.98 14.13 -13.58
N PHE A 445 -7.09 13.11 -14.44
CA PHE A 445 -7.54 13.28 -15.82
C PHE A 445 -9.06 13.43 -15.96
N GLN A 446 -9.83 13.36 -14.86
CA GLN A 446 -11.29 13.47 -14.92
C GLN A 446 -11.73 14.74 -15.66
N LYS A 447 -11.02 15.87 -15.50
CA LYS A 447 -11.34 17.16 -16.14
C LYS A 447 -10.84 17.30 -17.58
N VAL A 448 -10.08 16.34 -18.10
CA VAL A 448 -9.34 16.51 -19.35
C VAL A 448 -10.22 16.13 -20.53
N VAL A 449 -10.42 17.09 -21.43
CA VAL A 449 -11.23 16.95 -22.66
C VAL A 449 -10.34 16.62 -23.87
N SER A 450 -9.19 17.26 -23.97
CA SER A 450 -8.18 16.98 -25.00
C SER A 450 -6.83 16.76 -24.33
N LEU A 451 -6.12 15.73 -24.74
CA LEU A 451 -4.84 15.32 -24.16
C LEU A 451 -3.80 15.04 -25.24
N ASP A 452 -2.72 15.82 -25.26
CA ASP A 452 -1.52 15.53 -26.04
C ASP A 452 -0.41 14.98 -25.14
N ILE A 453 -0.06 13.71 -25.34
CA ILE A 453 1.05 13.00 -24.68
C ILE A 453 2.07 12.51 -25.72
N CYS A 454 2.14 13.13 -26.90
CA CYS A 454 3.05 12.71 -27.97
C CYS A 454 4.53 12.79 -27.55
N ASN A 455 5.36 11.94 -28.16
CA ASN A 455 6.81 11.92 -27.99
C ASN A 455 7.26 11.75 -26.53
N ASN A 456 6.77 10.69 -25.88
CA ASN A 456 7.18 10.26 -24.54
C ASN A 456 7.61 8.78 -24.57
N MET A 457 7.75 8.15 -23.41
CA MET A 457 8.09 6.73 -23.24
C MET A 457 6.95 5.92 -22.61
N ILE A 458 5.70 6.39 -22.77
CA ILE A 458 4.53 5.80 -22.12
C ILE A 458 4.23 4.45 -22.75
N ALA A 459 4.10 3.41 -21.92
CA ALA A 459 3.80 2.05 -22.38
C ALA A 459 2.33 1.63 -22.17
N SER A 460 1.59 2.33 -21.31
CA SER A 460 0.24 1.97 -20.90
C SER A 460 -0.67 3.19 -20.81
N LEU A 461 -1.87 3.08 -21.40
CA LEU A 461 -2.94 4.06 -21.31
C LEU A 461 -3.91 3.79 -20.16
N LEU A 462 -3.66 2.77 -19.33
CA LEU A 462 -4.57 2.34 -18.26
C LEU A 462 -5.05 3.49 -17.35
N PRO A 463 -4.21 4.45 -16.92
CA PRO A 463 -4.66 5.56 -16.08
C PRO A 463 -5.71 6.47 -16.74
N LEU A 464 -5.87 6.44 -18.06
CA LEU A 464 -6.89 7.22 -18.77
C LEU A 464 -8.31 6.67 -18.59
N GLN A 465 -8.50 5.49 -17.99
CA GLN A 465 -9.85 4.95 -17.71
C GLN A 465 -10.69 5.88 -16.83
N TYR A 466 -10.04 6.75 -16.07
CA TYR A 466 -10.67 7.77 -15.22
C TYR A 466 -11.01 9.08 -15.98
N ALA A 467 -10.51 9.24 -17.22
CA ALA A 467 -10.71 10.43 -18.05
C ALA A 467 -12.07 10.37 -18.79
N VAL A 468 -13.17 10.26 -18.03
CA VAL A 468 -14.53 10.07 -18.55
C VAL A 468 -14.99 11.19 -19.51
N HIS A 469 -14.38 12.37 -19.40
CA HIS A 469 -14.67 13.54 -20.23
C HIS A 469 -13.72 13.72 -21.43
N LEU A 470 -12.83 12.75 -21.70
CA LEU A 470 -11.88 12.82 -22.82
C LEU A 470 -12.59 12.69 -24.17
N ARG A 471 -12.16 13.51 -25.15
CA ARG A 471 -12.64 13.57 -26.54
C ARG A 471 -11.52 13.34 -27.53
N GLU A 472 -10.36 13.87 -27.23
CA GLU A 472 -9.21 13.88 -28.13
C GLU A 472 -8.00 13.33 -27.39
N LEU A 473 -7.36 12.33 -27.99
CA LEU A 473 -6.13 11.76 -27.49
C LEU A 473 -5.07 11.75 -28.61
N TYR A 474 -4.02 12.53 -28.41
CA TYR A 474 -2.82 12.53 -29.25
C TYR A 474 -1.70 11.85 -28.46
N ALA A 475 -1.30 10.65 -28.88
CA ALA A 475 -0.35 9.81 -28.15
C ALA A 475 0.70 9.18 -29.07
N SER A 476 1.06 9.88 -30.13
CA SER A 476 2.02 9.39 -31.13
C SER A 476 3.46 9.39 -30.61
N GLY A 477 4.29 8.45 -31.09
CA GLY A 477 5.71 8.40 -30.70
C GLY A 477 5.93 7.99 -29.24
N ASN A 478 5.24 6.94 -28.81
CA ASN A 478 5.34 6.38 -27.46
C ASN A 478 5.73 4.89 -27.52
N GLN A 479 5.59 4.15 -26.41
CA GLN A 479 5.83 2.71 -26.31
C GLN A 479 4.55 1.93 -26.05
N ILE A 480 3.38 2.46 -26.44
CA ILE A 480 2.06 1.90 -26.12
C ILE A 480 1.90 0.56 -26.83
N CYS A 481 1.61 -0.49 -26.06
CA CYS A 481 1.39 -1.84 -26.60
C CYS A 481 -0.09 -2.21 -26.75
N SER A 482 -0.98 -1.50 -26.06
CA SER A 482 -2.41 -1.81 -25.95
C SER A 482 -3.25 -0.54 -25.84
N LEU A 483 -4.52 -0.61 -26.28
CA LEU A 483 -5.50 0.48 -26.06
C LEU A 483 -6.29 0.31 -24.76
N LYS A 484 -5.89 -0.65 -23.91
CA LYS A 484 -6.48 -0.85 -22.59
C LYS A 484 -6.39 0.44 -21.76
N GLY A 485 -7.52 0.82 -21.17
CA GLY A 485 -7.68 2.07 -20.41
C GLY A 485 -8.57 3.08 -21.13
N ILE A 486 -8.63 3.06 -22.47
CA ILE A 486 -9.49 4.00 -23.21
C ILE A 486 -10.73 3.35 -23.83
N GLU A 487 -10.84 2.02 -23.79
CA GLU A 487 -11.87 1.25 -24.50
C GLU A 487 -13.32 1.61 -24.13
N ASN A 488 -13.55 2.11 -22.90
CA ASN A 488 -14.88 2.45 -22.39
C ASN A 488 -15.18 3.96 -22.36
N LEU A 489 -14.26 4.79 -22.85
CA LEU A 489 -14.43 6.25 -22.85
C LEU A 489 -15.36 6.66 -23.99
N GLN A 490 -16.67 6.54 -23.76
CA GLN A 490 -17.70 6.69 -24.81
C GLN A 490 -17.60 8.02 -25.56
N GLY A 491 -17.11 9.07 -24.89
CA GLY A 491 -16.89 10.41 -25.44
C GLY A 491 -15.78 10.54 -26.47
N LEU A 492 -14.84 9.60 -26.57
CA LEU A 492 -13.70 9.72 -27.46
C LEU A 492 -14.12 9.86 -28.92
N MET A 493 -13.61 10.91 -29.57
CA MET A 493 -13.88 11.26 -30.95
C MET A 493 -12.64 11.07 -31.82
N TYR A 494 -11.45 11.37 -31.30
CA TYR A 494 -10.19 11.32 -32.03
C TYR A 494 -9.12 10.58 -31.22
N ILE A 495 -8.52 9.55 -31.82
CA ILE A 495 -7.45 8.75 -31.20
C ILE A 495 -6.27 8.69 -32.17
N ILE A 496 -5.17 9.37 -31.86
CA ILE A 496 -3.98 9.44 -32.72
C ILE A 496 -2.80 8.77 -32.00
N VAL A 497 -2.57 7.49 -32.29
CA VAL A 497 -1.58 6.62 -31.62
C VAL A 497 -0.49 6.15 -32.59
N LYS A 498 -0.12 6.98 -33.57
CA LYS A 498 0.90 6.67 -34.58
C LYS A 498 2.26 6.36 -33.95
N ASN A 499 3.05 5.47 -34.56
CA ASN A 499 4.43 5.19 -34.14
C ASN A 499 4.50 4.73 -32.67
N ASN A 500 3.88 3.58 -32.40
CA ASN A 500 3.82 2.92 -31.10
C ASN A 500 4.14 1.42 -31.26
N ARG A 501 3.86 0.61 -30.22
CA ARG A 501 4.13 -0.84 -30.20
C ARG A 501 2.84 -1.68 -30.16
N ILE A 502 1.72 -1.13 -30.64
CA ILE A 502 0.43 -1.81 -30.58
C ILE A 502 0.49 -3.08 -31.42
N ASN A 503 0.25 -4.23 -30.79
CA ASN A 503 0.33 -5.55 -31.43
C ASN A 503 -0.84 -6.48 -31.07
N GLU A 504 -1.79 -6.01 -30.26
CA GLU A 504 -2.99 -6.75 -29.87
C GLU A 504 -4.21 -6.36 -30.69
N THR A 505 -5.28 -7.18 -30.64
CA THR A 505 -6.55 -6.85 -31.30
C THR A 505 -7.22 -5.65 -30.64
N ILE A 506 -7.61 -4.67 -31.44
CA ILE A 506 -8.30 -3.47 -30.95
C ILE A 506 -9.81 -3.69 -30.95
N LYS A 507 -10.48 -3.43 -29.82
CA LYS A 507 -11.95 -3.43 -29.69
C LYS A 507 -12.48 -2.01 -29.55
N LEU A 508 -13.23 -1.53 -30.54
CA LEU A 508 -13.78 -0.16 -30.56
C LEU A 508 -15.29 -0.10 -30.32
N SER A 509 -15.95 -1.23 -30.04
CA SER A 509 -17.42 -1.35 -29.97
C SER A 509 -18.09 -0.43 -28.94
N ASN A 510 -17.36 -0.05 -27.89
CA ASN A 510 -17.88 0.78 -26.81
C ASN A 510 -17.69 2.30 -27.08
N LEU A 511 -16.92 2.68 -28.10
CA LEU A 511 -16.59 4.08 -28.43
C LEU A 511 -17.59 4.68 -29.44
N LYS A 512 -18.78 5.00 -28.95
CA LYS A 512 -19.94 5.40 -29.77
C LYS A 512 -19.73 6.66 -30.60
N TYR A 513 -18.90 7.60 -30.12
CA TYR A 513 -18.67 8.89 -30.79
C TYR A 513 -17.36 8.94 -31.59
N LEU A 514 -16.66 7.81 -31.74
CA LEU A 514 -15.37 7.77 -32.43
C LEU A 514 -15.52 8.17 -33.90
N LYS A 515 -14.74 9.17 -34.32
CA LYS A 515 -14.70 9.68 -35.69
C LYS A 515 -13.43 9.26 -36.42
N VAL A 516 -12.29 9.31 -35.74
CA VAL A 516 -11.00 8.98 -36.36
C VAL A 516 -10.14 8.21 -35.36
N ILE A 517 -9.51 7.14 -35.87
CA ILE A 517 -8.42 6.46 -35.19
C ILE A 517 -7.23 6.31 -36.14
N ASN A 518 -6.07 6.80 -35.74
CA ASN A 518 -4.83 6.67 -36.49
C ASN A 518 -3.86 5.74 -35.75
N ILE A 519 -3.63 4.56 -36.32
CA ILE A 519 -2.74 3.51 -35.81
C ILE A 519 -1.52 3.29 -36.70
N SER A 520 -1.25 4.16 -37.68
CA SER A 520 -0.08 4.06 -38.57
C SER A 520 1.23 3.86 -37.79
N ALA A 521 2.21 3.20 -38.41
CA ALA A 521 3.49 2.83 -37.83
C ALA A 521 3.36 2.03 -36.51
N ASN A 522 2.42 1.08 -36.45
CA ASN A 522 2.34 0.10 -35.36
C ASN A 522 2.47 -1.33 -35.90
N PRO A 523 3.03 -2.27 -35.11
CA PRO A 523 3.12 -3.68 -35.50
C PRO A 523 1.78 -4.29 -35.95
N ILE A 524 0.67 -3.90 -35.35
CA ILE A 524 -0.68 -4.37 -35.71
C ILE A 524 -1.04 -4.11 -37.20
N CYS A 525 -0.51 -3.06 -37.83
CA CYS A 525 -0.79 -2.74 -39.23
C CYS A 525 -0.27 -3.80 -40.20
N SER A 526 0.70 -4.62 -39.78
CA SER A 526 1.19 -5.76 -40.57
C SER A 526 0.26 -6.98 -40.55
N CYS A 527 -0.78 -6.99 -39.69
CA CYS A 527 -1.70 -8.10 -39.52
C CYS A 527 -3.08 -7.77 -40.12
N PHE A 528 -3.37 -8.28 -41.33
CA PHE A 528 -4.57 -7.99 -42.13
C PHE A 528 -5.94 -8.22 -41.43
N ASN A 529 -5.98 -8.98 -40.32
CA ASN A 529 -7.20 -9.36 -39.58
C ASN A 529 -7.23 -8.90 -38.10
N ALA A 530 -6.32 -8.01 -37.68
CA ALA A 530 -6.14 -7.67 -36.26
C ALA A 530 -7.06 -6.56 -35.72
N VAL A 531 -7.78 -5.83 -36.57
CA VAL A 531 -8.82 -4.88 -36.15
C VAL A 531 -10.17 -5.54 -36.34
N LYS A 532 -10.72 -6.14 -35.27
CA LYS A 532 -12.03 -6.79 -35.31
C LYS A 532 -13.10 -5.82 -34.81
N PHE A 533 -14.05 -5.50 -35.68
CA PHE A 533 -15.33 -4.94 -35.27
C PHE A 533 -16.22 -6.11 -34.81
N SER A 534 -16.81 -6.02 -33.61
CA SER A 534 -17.96 -6.87 -33.29
C SER A 534 -19.17 -6.27 -33.98
N ASP A 535 -19.67 -6.96 -35.00
CA ASP A 535 -20.90 -6.64 -35.72
C ASP A 535 -22.06 -6.46 -34.72
N GLU A 536 -22.51 -5.22 -34.55
CA GLU A 536 -23.89 -4.85 -34.19
C GLU A 536 -24.12 -3.33 -34.26
N PHE A 537 -23.07 -2.51 -34.15
CA PHE A 537 -23.11 -1.06 -34.43
C PHE A 537 -21.81 -0.60 -35.10
N ALA A 538 -21.77 -0.63 -36.42
CA ALA A 538 -20.61 -0.17 -37.20
C ALA A 538 -20.35 1.31 -36.91
N THR A 539 -19.28 1.60 -36.17
CA THR A 539 -18.74 2.95 -36.02
C THR A 539 -18.29 3.43 -37.40
N THR A 540 -18.81 4.56 -37.87
CA THR A 540 -18.39 5.23 -39.13
C THR A 540 -16.99 5.86 -39.02
N ALA A 541 -16.19 5.42 -38.06
CA ALA A 541 -14.89 5.97 -37.76
C ALA A 541 -13.92 5.70 -38.90
N THR A 542 -13.20 6.74 -39.31
CA THR A 542 -12.09 6.62 -40.27
C THR A 542 -10.90 5.99 -39.57
N ILE A 543 -10.45 4.83 -40.05
CA ILE A 543 -9.21 4.19 -39.60
C ILE A 543 -8.09 4.60 -40.55
N VAL A 544 -7.04 5.21 -40.00
CA VAL A 544 -5.80 5.52 -40.72
C VAL A 544 -4.73 4.51 -40.29
N TYR A 545 -4.24 3.72 -41.24
CA TYR A 545 -3.18 2.72 -41.06
C TYR A 545 -2.24 2.74 -42.26
N ASP A 546 -1.04 2.15 -42.14
CA ASP A 546 -0.11 2.07 -43.27
C ASP A 546 -0.63 1.04 -44.29
N GLU A 547 -0.76 1.43 -45.56
CA GLU A 547 -0.98 0.49 -46.66
C GLU A 547 0.29 -0.37 -46.83
N ILE A 548 0.12 -1.70 -46.89
CA ILE A 548 1.22 -2.66 -47.08
C ILE A 548 1.72 -2.63 -48.53
#